data_AF-A0A944DJP7-F1
#
_entry.id   AF-A0A944DJP7-F1
#
_cell.length_a   1.000
_cell.length_b   1.000
_cell.length_c   1.000
_cell.angle_alpha   90.00
_cell.angle_beta   90.00
_cell.angle_gamma   90.00
#
_symmetry.space_group_name_H-M   'P 1'
#
loop_
_entity.id
_entity.type
_entity.pdbx_description
1 polymer ?
#
loop_
_entity_poly.entity_id
_entity_poly.type
_entity_poly.pdbx_seq_one_letter_code
_entity_poly.pdbx_strand_id
1 'polypeptide(L)'
;MHASHPLVRPLIMGALLAGLSAPAFAITPSFQFVVDRLDNYGSNTLGFAEGVVHYIGAGVTPNSGFGTQVSIEQNGTALPMTWWSSHVSPNEYYSYVPANVGTSDPWAIVAEHDGDIGMTWTQGSAGAQVLDFAQNVQFDATSKLLTWELPTSDAIEGVRVYVWDRTLGLLNDPSQPDIASISSYLPPMTSYQLSPTLFANGKSAADYTIEVRLMDFRDPQLGMSGGNTLSTSRYFLDLAAPVPEPETWAMMLAGLGLMAQIARRKSR
;
A
#
# COMPACT_ATOMS: atom_id res chain seq x y z
N MET A 1 44.84 62.86 51.47
CA MET A 1 43.41 63.21 51.52
C MET A 1 42.64 62.09 50.83
N HIS A 2 41.85 61.35 51.60
CA HIS A 2 41.15 60.14 51.17
C HIS A 2 40.07 60.43 50.12
N ALA A 3 40.20 59.85 48.93
CA ALA A 3 39.18 59.83 47.90
C ALA A 3 38.31 58.56 48.08
N SER A 4 37.04 58.77 48.39
CA SER A 4 36.00 57.75 48.51
C SER A 4 35.48 57.36 47.13
N HIS A 5 35.73 56.12 46.70
CA HIS A 5 35.12 55.54 45.50
C HIS A 5 33.76 54.89 45.85
N PRO A 6 32.67 55.24 45.15
CA PRO A 6 31.37 54.59 45.36
C PRO A 6 31.31 53.23 44.65
N LEU A 7 30.89 52.21 45.40
CA LEU A 7 30.56 50.86 44.91
C LEU A 7 29.27 50.91 44.08
N VAL A 8 29.40 50.76 42.75
CA VAL A 8 28.26 50.56 41.85
C VAL A 8 27.91 49.07 41.87
N ARG A 9 26.78 48.71 42.50
CA ARG A 9 26.21 47.36 42.42
C ARG A 9 25.39 47.23 41.13
N PRO A 10 25.66 46.23 40.26
CA PRO A 10 24.80 45.96 39.12
C PRO A 10 23.50 45.32 39.62
N LEU A 11 22.37 45.97 39.33
CA LEU A 11 21.04 45.45 39.54
C LEU A 11 20.80 44.35 38.48
N ILE A 12 20.91 43.08 38.85
CA ILE A 12 20.53 41.96 37.97
C ILE A 12 19.00 41.96 37.91
N MET A 13 18.47 42.55 36.84
CA MET A 13 17.06 42.58 36.51
C MET A 13 16.70 41.20 35.94
N GLY A 14 16.26 40.29 36.81
CA GLY A 14 15.74 38.97 36.42
C GLY A 14 14.44 39.15 35.64
N ALA A 15 14.52 39.11 34.32
CA ALA A 15 13.36 39.04 33.45
C ALA A 15 12.70 37.67 33.64
N LEU A 16 11.64 37.63 34.45
CA LEU A 16 10.74 36.49 34.54
C LEU A 16 10.01 36.36 33.20
N LEU A 17 10.57 35.57 32.27
CA LEU A 17 9.84 35.11 31.08
C LEU A 17 8.72 34.19 31.57
N ALA A 18 7.56 34.77 31.84
CA ALA A 18 6.31 34.02 31.87
C ALA A 18 6.07 33.53 30.43
N GLY A 19 6.54 32.33 30.13
CA GLY A 19 6.24 31.65 28.88
C GLY A 19 4.73 31.50 28.78
N LEU A 20 4.11 32.27 27.90
CA LEU A 20 2.71 32.08 27.52
C LEU A 20 2.64 30.72 26.81
N SER A 21 2.30 29.66 27.54
CA SER A 21 1.89 28.40 26.94
C SER A 21 0.59 28.68 26.19
N ALA A 22 0.64 28.70 24.86
CA ALA A 22 -0.58 28.69 24.06
C ALA A 22 -1.40 27.45 24.46
N PRO A 23 -2.73 27.55 24.57
CA PRO A 23 -3.56 26.37 24.80
C PRO A 23 -3.32 25.39 23.66
N ALA A 24 -2.85 24.19 23.99
CA ALA A 24 -2.83 23.09 23.04
C ALA A 24 -4.28 22.76 22.69
N PHE A 25 -4.65 22.88 21.41
CA PHE A 25 -5.95 22.43 20.96
C PHE A 25 -5.91 20.90 20.90
N ALA A 26 -6.85 20.27 21.61
CA ALA A 26 -7.09 18.84 21.48
C ALA A 26 -7.49 18.52 20.02
N ILE A 27 -6.81 17.55 19.40
CA ILE A 27 -7.11 17.08 18.05
C ILE A 27 -7.57 15.62 18.19
N THR A 28 -8.89 15.43 18.27
CA THR A 28 -9.46 14.09 18.30
C THR A 28 -9.20 13.37 16.97
N PRO A 29 -8.61 12.16 17.00
CA PRO A 29 -8.42 11.37 15.80
C PRO A 29 -9.74 11.09 15.07
N SER A 30 -9.70 11.08 13.74
CA SER A 30 -10.83 10.80 12.84
C SER A 30 -10.47 9.70 11.86
N PHE A 31 -11.48 8.94 11.43
CA PHE A 31 -11.30 7.71 10.67
C PHE A 31 -11.95 7.80 9.29
N GLN A 32 -11.26 7.26 8.29
CA GLN A 32 -11.71 7.13 6.92
C GLN A 32 -11.42 5.72 6.42
N PHE A 33 -12.16 5.26 5.41
CA PHE A 33 -11.93 3.96 4.75
C PHE A 33 -11.83 2.76 5.71
N VAL A 34 -12.57 2.80 6.82
CA VAL A 34 -12.62 1.71 7.80
C VAL A 34 -13.00 0.41 7.10
N VAL A 35 -12.17 -0.60 7.23
CA VAL A 35 -12.29 -1.87 6.51
C VAL A 35 -11.99 -3.03 7.44
N ASP A 36 -12.69 -4.12 7.18
CA ASP A 36 -12.58 -5.39 7.86
C ASP A 36 -13.04 -6.45 6.87
N ARG A 37 -12.13 -7.31 6.41
CA ARG A 37 -12.43 -8.22 5.29
C ARG A 37 -11.51 -9.42 5.29
N LEU A 38 -12.01 -10.52 4.72
CA LEU A 38 -11.21 -11.70 4.50
C LEU A 38 -10.38 -11.54 3.23
N ASP A 39 -9.06 -11.57 3.33
CA ASP A 39 -8.15 -11.46 2.19
C ASP A 39 -7.44 -12.79 1.95
N ASN A 40 -7.46 -13.29 0.72
CA ASN A 40 -6.67 -14.44 0.27
C ASN A 40 -5.50 -13.93 -0.59
N TYR A 41 -4.27 -14.17 -0.14
CA TYR A 41 -3.05 -13.73 -0.82
C TYR A 41 -2.42 -14.86 -1.62
N GLY A 42 -2.26 -14.65 -2.92
CA GLY A 42 -1.50 -15.54 -3.78
C GLY A 42 0.01 -15.37 -3.57
N SER A 43 0.77 -16.27 -4.20
CA SER A 43 2.22 -16.15 -4.24
C SER A 43 2.65 -14.84 -4.88
N ASN A 44 3.65 -14.18 -4.28
CA ASN A 44 4.04 -12.84 -4.67
C ASN A 44 5.51 -12.53 -4.30
N THR A 45 6.12 -11.61 -5.03
CA THR A 45 7.47 -11.10 -4.74
C THR A 45 7.46 -9.80 -3.93
N LEU A 46 6.29 -9.35 -3.48
CA LEU A 46 6.10 -8.09 -2.75
C LEU A 46 6.31 -8.28 -1.24
N GLY A 47 6.58 -9.51 -0.78
CA GLY A 47 6.81 -9.82 0.62
C GLY A 47 5.54 -9.97 1.45
N PHE A 48 4.35 -10.00 0.83
CA PHE A 48 3.12 -10.32 1.54
C PHE A 48 3.08 -11.81 1.89
N ALA A 49 2.63 -12.12 3.11
CA ALA A 49 2.44 -13.50 3.54
C ALA A 49 1.33 -14.16 2.68
N GLU A 50 1.63 -15.34 2.13
CA GLU A 50 0.68 -16.11 1.33
C GLU A 50 -0.41 -16.73 2.22
N GLY A 51 -1.60 -16.91 1.66
CA GLY A 51 -2.73 -17.56 2.31
C GLY A 51 -3.84 -16.62 2.77
N VAL A 52 -4.75 -17.15 3.59
CA VAL A 52 -5.95 -16.45 4.05
C VAL A 52 -5.67 -15.73 5.36
N VAL A 53 -5.95 -14.43 5.38
CA VAL A 53 -5.82 -13.57 6.55
C VAL A 53 -7.05 -12.68 6.66
N HIS A 54 -7.26 -12.15 7.84
CA HIS A 54 -8.28 -11.14 8.08
C HIS A 54 -7.60 -9.77 8.13
N TYR A 55 -7.95 -8.90 7.18
CA TYR A 55 -7.41 -7.55 7.04
C TYR A 55 -8.32 -6.54 7.72
N ILE A 56 -7.78 -5.83 8.71
CA ILE A 56 -8.48 -4.75 9.41
C ILE A 56 -7.68 -3.48 9.21
N GLY A 57 -8.32 -2.40 8.78
CA GLY A 57 -7.63 -1.16 8.43
C GLY A 57 -8.49 0.09 8.49
N ALA A 58 -7.82 1.25 8.54
CA ALA A 58 -8.44 2.57 8.39
C ALA A 58 -7.39 3.63 8.03
N GLY A 59 -7.82 4.68 7.33
CA GLY A 59 -7.09 5.95 7.30
C GLY A 59 -7.39 6.75 8.57
N VAL A 60 -6.38 7.33 9.22
CA VAL A 60 -6.53 7.98 10.54
C VAL A 60 -5.95 9.37 10.55
N THR A 61 -6.75 10.43 10.68
CA THR A 61 -6.26 11.83 10.74
C THR A 61 -6.26 12.33 12.19
N PRO A 62 -5.20 12.97 12.71
CA PRO A 62 -4.01 13.48 12.01
C PRO A 62 -3.00 12.38 11.61
N ASN A 63 -2.25 12.66 10.52
CA ASN A 63 -1.25 11.75 9.95
C ASN A 63 -0.07 11.54 10.90
N SER A 64 0.37 10.30 10.97
CA SER A 64 0.98 9.70 12.15
C SER A 64 2.48 9.44 12.09
N GLY A 65 3.18 10.01 11.11
CA GLY A 65 4.63 10.16 11.23
C GLY A 65 5.08 10.91 12.49
N PHE A 66 4.14 11.45 13.29
CA PHE A 66 4.34 12.40 14.39
C PHE A 66 3.55 12.09 15.68
N GLY A 67 3.41 10.82 16.07
CA GLY A 67 2.97 10.48 17.45
C GLY A 67 1.57 9.86 17.62
N THR A 68 0.86 9.53 16.55
CA THR A 68 -0.41 8.79 16.64
C THR A 68 -0.15 7.28 16.79
N GLN A 69 -0.70 6.66 17.82
CA GLN A 69 -0.70 5.21 18.01
C GLN A 69 -2.07 4.66 17.64
N VAL A 70 -2.12 3.54 16.92
CA VAL A 70 -3.38 2.92 16.50
C VAL A 70 -3.36 1.44 16.84
N SER A 71 -4.47 0.96 17.37
CA SER A 71 -4.69 -0.45 17.72
C SER A 71 -6.09 -0.90 17.30
N ILE A 72 -6.25 -2.21 17.18
CA ILE A 72 -7.55 -2.85 17.04
C ILE A 72 -7.88 -3.61 18.31
N GLU A 73 -9.15 -3.59 18.72
CA GLU A 73 -9.63 -4.26 19.91
C GLU A 73 -10.86 -5.12 19.61
N GLN A 74 -10.86 -6.35 20.12
CA GLN A 74 -12.02 -7.21 20.12
C GLN A 74 -11.98 -8.13 21.35
N ASN A 75 -13.11 -8.28 22.04
CA ASN A 75 -13.24 -9.16 23.21
C ASN A 75 -12.16 -8.93 24.28
N GLY A 76 -11.76 -7.67 24.49
CA GLY A 76 -10.73 -7.28 25.48
C GLY A 76 -9.28 -7.58 25.06
N THR A 77 -9.06 -8.05 23.83
CA THR A 77 -7.71 -8.21 23.25
C THR A 77 -7.42 -7.01 22.36
N ALA A 78 -6.29 -6.33 22.62
CA ALA A 78 -5.80 -5.23 21.81
C ALA A 78 -4.56 -5.65 21.02
N LEU A 79 -4.51 -5.33 19.73
CA LEU A 79 -3.37 -5.58 18.85
C LEU A 79 -2.94 -4.27 18.18
N PRO A 80 -1.62 -3.99 18.09
CA PRO A 80 -1.15 -2.80 17.39
C PRO A 80 -1.43 -2.89 15.89
N MET A 81 -1.65 -1.74 15.26
CA MET A 81 -1.73 -1.62 13.80
C MET A 81 -0.42 -1.07 13.25
N THR A 82 -0.01 -1.58 12.09
CA THR A 82 1.12 -1.09 11.32
C THR A 82 0.70 0.13 10.52
N TRP A 83 1.48 1.19 10.60
CA TRP A 83 1.32 2.35 9.72
C TRP A 83 1.93 2.05 8.34
N TRP A 84 1.19 2.39 7.31
CA TRP A 84 1.58 2.23 5.91
C TRP A 84 1.24 3.50 5.14
N SER A 85 2.25 4.05 4.47
CA SER A 85 2.10 5.31 3.73
C SER A 85 2.62 5.13 2.32
N SER A 86 1.69 5.06 1.37
CA SER A 86 1.98 5.08 -0.06
C SER A 86 1.80 6.46 -0.65
N HIS A 87 2.28 6.67 -1.88
CA HIS A 87 2.01 7.91 -2.62
C HIS A 87 0.52 8.09 -2.99
N VAL A 88 -0.29 7.01 -2.99
CA VAL A 88 -1.71 7.04 -3.39
C VAL A 88 -2.68 6.93 -2.22
N SER A 89 -2.26 6.33 -1.11
CA SER A 89 -2.98 6.23 0.16
C SER A 89 -2.01 6.67 1.26
N PRO A 90 -1.77 8.00 1.40
CA PRO A 90 -1.00 8.48 2.52
C PRO A 90 -1.83 8.21 3.77
N ASN A 91 -1.19 7.64 4.81
CA ASN A 91 -1.76 7.53 6.16
C ASN A 91 -2.81 6.42 6.39
N GLU A 92 -2.49 5.21 5.96
CA GLU A 92 -3.30 4.03 6.24
C GLU A 92 -2.68 3.22 7.38
N TYR A 93 -3.53 2.68 8.24
CA TYR A 93 -3.16 1.74 9.27
C TYR A 93 -3.83 0.41 8.99
N TYR A 94 -3.10 -0.67 9.22
CA TYR A 94 -3.67 -2.00 9.10
C TYR A 94 -3.11 -2.99 10.12
N SER A 95 -3.85 -4.08 10.34
CA SER A 95 -3.35 -5.27 10.99
C SER A 95 -3.84 -6.51 10.24
N TYR A 96 -3.02 -7.56 10.28
CA TYR A 96 -3.36 -8.88 9.78
C TYR A 96 -3.57 -9.80 10.97
N VAL A 97 -4.77 -10.35 11.10
CA VAL A 97 -5.03 -11.41 12.07
C VAL A 97 -5.24 -12.75 11.34
N PRO A 98 -4.84 -13.88 11.94
CA PRO A 98 -5.12 -15.19 11.36
C PRO A 98 -6.61 -15.34 11.08
N ALA A 99 -6.99 -15.95 9.95
CA ALA A 99 -8.39 -16.07 9.52
C ALA A 99 -9.30 -16.82 10.53
N ASN A 100 -8.71 -17.60 11.44
CA ASN A 100 -9.39 -18.31 12.52
C ASN A 100 -9.45 -17.54 13.85
N VAL A 101 -8.87 -16.34 13.91
CA VAL A 101 -8.83 -15.48 15.10
C VAL A 101 -9.71 -14.26 14.87
N GLY A 102 -10.74 -14.14 15.71
CA GLY A 102 -11.76 -13.11 15.59
C GLY A 102 -13.00 -13.70 14.95
N THR A 103 -14.10 -13.64 15.70
CA THR A 103 -15.43 -13.93 15.19
C THR A 103 -15.73 -13.00 14.03
N SER A 104 -16.75 -13.32 13.23
CA SER A 104 -17.38 -12.42 12.25
C SER A 104 -17.85 -11.07 12.81
N ASP A 105 -17.60 -10.80 14.10
CA ASP A 105 -18.02 -9.63 14.82
C ASP A 105 -17.12 -8.43 14.47
N PRO A 106 -17.65 -7.20 14.61
CA PRO A 106 -16.86 -5.98 14.48
C PRO A 106 -15.62 -5.91 15.38
N TRP A 107 -14.59 -5.23 14.90
CA TRP A 107 -13.44 -4.76 15.65
C TRP A 107 -13.60 -3.28 15.98
N ALA A 108 -13.17 -2.86 17.16
CA ALA A 108 -12.94 -1.45 17.44
C ALA A 108 -11.55 -1.06 16.91
N ILE A 109 -11.45 0.08 16.23
CA ILE A 109 -10.17 0.71 15.90
C ILE A 109 -10.02 1.92 16.82
N VAL A 110 -8.95 1.94 17.61
CA VAL A 110 -8.66 2.96 18.61
C VAL A 110 -7.39 3.69 18.18
N ALA A 111 -7.47 5.01 18.09
CA ALA A 111 -6.33 5.88 17.79
C ALA A 111 -6.11 6.86 18.94
N GLU A 112 -4.87 7.00 19.39
CA GLU A 112 -4.44 7.94 20.42
C GLU A 112 -3.42 8.91 19.83
N HIS A 113 -3.64 10.22 20.03
CA HIS A 113 -2.72 11.29 19.62
C HIS A 113 -2.62 12.32 20.75
N ASP A 114 -1.44 12.47 21.35
CA ASP A 114 -1.19 13.42 22.45
C ASP A 114 -2.19 13.31 23.63
N GLY A 115 -2.68 12.10 23.90
CA GLY A 115 -3.67 11.81 24.95
C GLY A 115 -5.13 11.96 24.51
N ASP A 116 -5.39 12.47 23.30
CA ASP A 116 -6.72 12.46 22.70
C ASP A 116 -7.00 11.10 22.06
N ILE A 117 -8.15 10.52 22.39
CA ILE A 117 -8.56 9.19 21.91
C ILE A 117 -9.74 9.33 20.95
N GLY A 118 -9.58 8.74 19.76
CA GLY A 118 -10.65 8.49 18.81
C GLY A 118 -10.92 7.01 18.70
N MET A 119 -12.18 6.64 18.45
CA MET A 119 -12.58 5.25 18.23
C MET A 119 -13.61 5.14 17.10
N THR A 120 -13.52 4.06 16.33
CA THR A 120 -14.55 3.66 15.35
C THR A 120 -14.73 2.14 15.36
N TRP A 121 -15.78 1.65 14.72
CA TRP A 121 -16.10 0.22 14.62
C TRP A 121 -16.09 -0.21 13.16
N THR A 122 -15.57 -1.41 12.91
CA THR A 122 -15.72 -2.08 11.62
C THR A 122 -17.14 -2.63 11.45
N GLN A 123 -17.46 -3.17 10.27
CA GLN A 123 -18.76 -3.82 10.03
C GLN A 123 -18.77 -5.32 10.37
N GLY A 124 -17.62 -5.90 10.74
CA GLY A 124 -17.48 -7.35 10.90
C GLY A 124 -17.47 -8.09 9.56
N SER A 125 -17.00 -9.33 9.56
CA SER A 125 -16.85 -10.18 8.37
C SER A 125 -17.87 -11.33 8.28
N ALA A 126 -19.03 -11.16 8.91
CA ALA A 126 -20.12 -12.12 8.80
C ALA A 126 -20.50 -12.39 7.34
N GLY A 127 -20.47 -13.66 6.93
CA GLY A 127 -20.76 -14.08 5.56
C GLY A 127 -19.57 -14.00 4.60
N ALA A 128 -18.39 -13.53 5.04
CA ALA A 128 -17.20 -13.54 4.20
C ALA A 128 -16.81 -14.98 3.82
N GLN A 129 -16.28 -15.11 2.62
CA GLN A 129 -15.87 -16.40 2.05
C GLN A 129 -14.50 -16.26 1.38
N VAL A 130 -13.74 -17.35 1.38
CA VAL A 130 -12.44 -17.35 0.70
C VAL A 130 -12.70 -17.36 -0.81
N LEU A 131 -12.32 -16.27 -1.47
CA LEU A 131 -12.38 -16.20 -2.93
C LEU A 131 -11.19 -16.92 -3.55
N ASP A 132 -11.44 -17.64 -4.64
CA ASP A 132 -10.40 -18.15 -5.53
C ASP A 132 -9.70 -17.01 -6.28
N PHE A 133 -8.50 -17.28 -6.80
CA PHE A 133 -7.72 -16.30 -7.55
C PHE A 133 -8.20 -16.16 -9.00
N ALA A 134 -7.90 -15.00 -9.60
CA ALA A 134 -7.97 -14.84 -11.05
C ALA A 134 -7.08 -15.90 -11.73
N GLN A 135 -7.58 -16.49 -12.80
CA GLN A 135 -6.92 -17.58 -13.52
C GLN A 135 -6.35 -17.07 -14.85
N ASN A 136 -5.36 -17.79 -15.39
CA ASN A 136 -4.80 -17.52 -16.71
C ASN A 136 -4.45 -16.04 -16.95
N VAL A 137 -3.89 -15.37 -15.93
CA VAL A 137 -3.55 -13.95 -15.99
C VAL A 137 -2.38 -13.74 -16.95
N GLN A 138 -2.56 -12.85 -17.92
CA GLN A 138 -1.59 -12.58 -18.99
C GLN A 138 -1.46 -11.08 -19.21
N PHE A 139 -0.26 -10.65 -19.60
CA PHE A 139 0.04 -9.27 -19.96
C PHE A 139 0.67 -9.22 -21.35
N ASP A 140 0.04 -8.50 -22.26
CA ASP A 140 0.62 -8.18 -23.56
C ASP A 140 1.40 -6.86 -23.46
N ALA A 141 2.72 -6.96 -23.53
CA ALA A 141 3.61 -5.80 -23.47
C ALA A 141 3.49 -4.87 -24.68
N THR A 142 2.89 -5.28 -25.80
CA THR A 142 2.70 -4.44 -26.98
C THR A 142 1.46 -3.57 -26.80
N SER A 143 0.30 -4.19 -26.57
CA SER A 143 -0.95 -3.47 -26.37
C SER A 143 -1.09 -2.87 -24.96
N LYS A 144 -0.27 -3.30 -24.00
CA LYS A 144 -0.39 -3.01 -22.56
C LYS A 144 -1.71 -3.52 -21.95
N LEU A 145 -2.30 -4.53 -22.57
CA LEU A 145 -3.54 -5.15 -22.12
C LEU A 145 -3.22 -6.25 -21.11
N LEU A 146 -3.87 -6.19 -19.95
CA LEU A 146 -3.95 -7.26 -18.97
C LEU A 146 -5.22 -8.06 -19.23
N THR A 147 -5.14 -9.39 -19.24
CA THR A 147 -6.31 -10.28 -19.35
C THR A 147 -6.26 -11.39 -18.31
N TRP A 148 -7.41 -11.91 -17.92
CA TRP A 148 -7.54 -13.02 -16.98
C TRP A 148 -8.88 -13.76 -17.18
N GLU A 149 -9.05 -14.87 -16.47
CA GLU A 149 -10.32 -15.58 -16.35
C GLU A 149 -10.81 -15.49 -14.91
N LEU A 150 -12.13 -15.37 -14.73
CA LEU A 150 -12.75 -15.42 -13.41
C LEU A 150 -12.88 -16.89 -12.98
N PRO A 151 -12.63 -17.23 -11.71
CA PRO A 151 -12.95 -18.56 -11.20
C PRO A 151 -14.47 -18.77 -11.20
N THR A 152 -14.91 -20.02 -11.02
CA THR A 152 -16.32 -20.44 -11.14
C THR A 152 -17.24 -19.97 -9.99
N SER A 153 -16.85 -18.94 -9.25
CA SER A 153 -17.59 -18.42 -8.10
C SER A 153 -18.58 -17.34 -8.51
N ASP A 154 -19.81 -17.42 -8.02
CA ASP A 154 -20.85 -16.38 -8.18
C ASP A 154 -20.67 -15.21 -7.20
N ALA A 155 -19.86 -15.38 -6.16
CA ALA A 155 -19.51 -14.34 -5.18
C ALA A 155 -18.66 -13.17 -5.71
N ILE A 156 -18.15 -13.25 -6.95
CA ILE A 156 -17.29 -12.19 -7.47
C ILE A 156 -18.16 -11.08 -8.03
N GLU A 157 -18.15 -9.97 -7.32
CA GLU A 157 -18.97 -8.80 -7.63
C GLU A 157 -18.14 -7.68 -8.23
N GLY A 158 -16.83 -7.70 -8.01
CA GLY A 158 -15.92 -6.66 -8.45
C GLY A 158 -14.51 -7.12 -8.78
N VAL A 159 -13.83 -6.29 -9.59
CA VAL A 159 -12.39 -6.40 -9.83
C VAL A 159 -11.72 -5.06 -9.60
N ARG A 160 -10.48 -5.11 -9.09
CA ARG A 160 -9.58 -3.96 -9.08
C ARG A 160 -8.18 -4.39 -9.49
N VAL A 161 -7.49 -3.53 -10.24
CA VAL A 161 -6.11 -3.74 -10.66
C VAL A 161 -5.21 -2.77 -9.91
N TYR A 162 -4.18 -3.29 -9.24
CA TYR A 162 -3.11 -2.48 -8.67
C TYR A 162 -1.83 -2.70 -9.47
N VAL A 163 -1.06 -1.62 -9.62
CA VAL A 163 0.27 -1.64 -10.23
C VAL A 163 1.26 -1.23 -9.17
N TRP A 164 2.07 -2.19 -8.73
CA TRP A 164 3.14 -2.00 -7.76
C TRP A 164 4.44 -1.71 -8.50
N ASP A 165 5.09 -0.59 -8.20
CA ASP A 165 6.41 -0.23 -8.69
C ASP A 165 7.46 -0.73 -7.69
N ARG A 166 8.26 -1.70 -8.14
CA ARG A 166 9.29 -2.36 -7.33
C ARG A 166 10.53 -1.50 -7.10
N THR A 167 10.62 -0.39 -7.80
CA THR A 167 11.75 0.54 -7.70
C THR A 167 11.35 1.83 -6.97
N LEU A 168 10.06 2.02 -6.72
CA LEU A 168 9.54 3.09 -5.87
C LEU A 168 9.37 2.54 -4.45
N GLY A 169 10.04 3.18 -3.50
CA GLY A 169 9.91 2.87 -2.08
C GLY A 169 8.64 3.47 -1.47
N LEU A 170 8.04 2.81 -0.47
CA LEU A 170 7.02 3.42 0.37
C LEU A 170 7.55 4.70 1.05
N LEU A 171 6.66 5.61 1.41
CA LEU A 171 7.04 6.86 2.09
C LEU A 171 7.62 6.60 3.49
N ASN A 172 7.17 5.55 4.15
CA ASN A 172 7.62 5.16 5.49
C ASN A 172 8.61 3.98 5.49
N ASP A 173 8.75 3.27 4.37
CA ASP A 173 9.79 2.24 4.17
C ASP A 173 10.26 2.23 2.70
N PRO A 174 11.34 2.98 2.38
CA PRO A 174 11.83 3.07 1.02
C PRO A 174 12.35 1.75 0.43
N SER A 175 12.49 0.69 1.24
CA SER A 175 12.91 -0.63 0.76
C SER A 175 11.77 -1.49 0.23
N GLN A 176 10.52 -1.08 0.49
CA GLN A 176 9.32 -1.80 0.09
C GLN A 176 8.71 -1.21 -1.19
N PRO A 177 8.21 -2.04 -2.13
CA PRO A 177 7.49 -1.56 -3.31
C PRO A 177 6.29 -0.67 -2.96
N ASP A 178 6.07 0.38 -3.76
CA ASP A 178 4.92 1.27 -3.63
C ASP A 178 3.94 1.11 -4.80
N ILE A 179 2.73 1.62 -4.64
CA ILE A 179 1.68 1.60 -5.64
C ILE A 179 1.85 2.77 -6.60
N ALA A 180 2.14 2.48 -7.86
CA ALA A 180 2.21 3.47 -8.93
C ALA A 180 0.83 3.82 -9.51
N SER A 181 -0.11 2.88 -9.50
CA SER A 181 -1.45 3.11 -10.02
C SER A 181 -2.46 2.12 -9.46
N ILE A 182 -3.73 2.55 -9.41
CA ILE A 182 -4.87 1.73 -9.04
C ILE A 182 -6.00 2.03 -10.02
N SER A 183 -6.66 0.99 -10.53
CA SER A 183 -7.87 1.17 -11.32
C SER A 183 -9.02 1.75 -10.48
N SER A 184 -10.00 2.33 -11.16
CA SER A 184 -11.34 2.44 -10.59
C SER A 184 -11.90 1.06 -10.28
N TYR A 185 -13.00 1.02 -9.55
CA TYR A 185 -13.82 -0.19 -9.47
C TYR A 185 -14.22 -0.65 -10.88
N LEU A 186 -14.11 -1.95 -11.13
CA LEU A 186 -14.53 -2.60 -12.35
C LEU A 186 -15.61 -3.63 -11.99
N PRO A 187 -16.69 -3.78 -12.79
CA PRO A 187 -17.58 -4.93 -12.67
C PRO A 187 -16.80 -6.23 -12.93
N PRO A 188 -17.41 -7.43 -12.80
CA PRO A 188 -16.77 -8.72 -13.08
C PRO A 188 -16.36 -8.87 -14.56
N MET A 189 -15.28 -8.20 -14.94
CA MET A 189 -14.68 -8.21 -16.26
C MET A 189 -13.36 -8.99 -16.25
N THR A 190 -12.82 -9.24 -17.43
CA THR A 190 -11.67 -10.14 -17.67
C THR A 190 -10.50 -9.48 -18.37
N SER A 191 -10.51 -8.15 -18.48
CA SER A 191 -9.41 -7.40 -19.08
C SER A 191 -9.29 -5.98 -18.52
N TYR A 192 -8.09 -5.41 -18.58
CA TYR A 192 -7.84 -4.03 -18.18
C TYR A 192 -6.66 -3.45 -18.96
N GLN A 193 -6.86 -2.24 -19.49
CA GLN A 193 -5.85 -1.51 -20.24
C GLN A 193 -4.96 -0.71 -19.27
N LEU A 194 -3.69 -1.09 -19.13
CA LEU A 194 -2.75 -0.33 -18.30
C LEU A 194 -2.44 1.02 -18.95
N SER A 195 -2.23 2.05 -18.12
CA SER A 195 -1.86 3.38 -18.60
C SER A 195 -0.48 3.34 -19.29
N PRO A 196 -0.34 3.87 -20.51
CA PRO A 196 0.95 3.97 -21.18
C PRO A 196 1.98 4.80 -20.40
N THR A 197 1.52 5.72 -19.54
CA THR A 197 2.40 6.58 -18.73
C THR A 197 3.21 5.82 -17.69
N LEU A 198 2.78 4.60 -17.31
CA LEU A 198 3.56 3.73 -16.42
C LEU A 198 4.92 3.37 -17.04
N PHE A 199 5.00 3.28 -18.37
CA PHE A 199 6.22 2.87 -19.08
C PHE A 199 7.00 4.08 -19.63
N ALA A 200 6.69 5.29 -19.17
CA ALA A 200 7.43 6.49 -19.52
C ALA A 200 8.73 6.59 -18.71
N ASN A 201 9.59 7.57 -19.05
CA ASN A 201 10.79 7.92 -18.27
C ASN A 201 11.78 6.76 -18.04
N GLY A 202 11.85 5.82 -18.98
CA GLY A 202 12.79 4.68 -18.92
C GLY A 202 12.33 3.52 -18.03
N LYS A 203 11.10 3.57 -17.50
CA LYS A 203 10.50 2.43 -16.79
C LYS A 203 10.17 1.31 -17.76
N SER A 204 10.58 0.10 -17.41
CA SER A 204 10.31 -1.13 -18.13
C SER A 204 9.15 -1.88 -17.49
N ALA A 205 8.60 -2.86 -18.20
CA ALA A 205 7.61 -3.76 -17.59
C ALA A 205 8.20 -4.50 -16.38
N ALA A 206 9.49 -4.85 -16.40
CA ALA A 206 10.18 -5.50 -15.29
C ALA A 206 10.23 -4.68 -14.00
N ASP A 207 9.88 -3.39 -14.02
CA ASP A 207 9.84 -2.59 -12.80
C ASP A 207 8.53 -2.77 -12.02
N TYR A 208 7.57 -3.53 -12.56
CA TYR A 208 6.21 -3.63 -12.03
C TYR A 208 5.77 -5.05 -11.66
N THR A 209 4.99 -5.14 -10.59
CA THR A 209 4.13 -6.28 -10.26
C THR A 209 2.68 -5.84 -10.38
N ILE A 210 1.87 -6.60 -11.10
CA ILE A 210 0.44 -6.35 -11.24
C ILE A 210 -0.30 -7.21 -10.23
N GLU A 211 -1.27 -6.62 -9.54
CA GLU A 211 -2.22 -7.35 -8.72
C GLU A 211 -3.60 -7.31 -9.37
N VAL A 212 -4.17 -8.48 -9.64
CA VAL A 212 -5.59 -8.63 -9.96
C VAL A 212 -6.31 -9.00 -8.68
N ARG A 213 -7.13 -8.07 -8.17
CA ARG A 213 -7.92 -8.26 -6.96
C ARG A 213 -9.37 -8.55 -7.31
N LEU A 214 -9.85 -9.74 -6.97
CA LEU A 214 -11.28 -10.07 -7.05
C LEU A 214 -11.93 -9.70 -5.71
N MET A 215 -13.18 -9.23 -5.76
CA MET A 215 -13.87 -8.65 -4.61
C MET A 215 -15.30 -9.17 -4.50
N ASP A 216 -15.72 -9.36 -3.26
CA ASP A 216 -17.08 -9.69 -2.80
C ASP A 216 -17.51 -8.58 -1.83
N PHE A 217 -18.77 -8.11 -1.92
CA PHE A 217 -19.27 -6.99 -1.12
C PHE A 217 -20.39 -7.42 -0.16
N ARG A 218 -20.55 -6.66 0.92
CA ARG A 218 -21.69 -6.82 1.85
C ARG A 218 -23.00 -6.44 1.17
N ASP A 219 -22.98 -5.35 0.40
CA ASP A 219 -24.08 -4.88 -0.43
C ASP A 219 -23.57 -4.55 -1.85
N PRO A 220 -23.91 -5.35 -2.86
CA PRO A 220 -23.46 -5.13 -4.24
C PRO A 220 -23.93 -3.79 -4.81
N GLN A 221 -25.03 -3.23 -4.28
CA GLN A 221 -25.60 -1.97 -4.76
C GLN A 221 -24.80 -0.74 -4.34
N LEU A 222 -24.05 -0.83 -3.23
CA LEU A 222 -23.21 0.26 -2.74
C LEU A 222 -21.83 0.32 -3.43
N GLY A 223 -21.46 -0.74 -4.17
CA GLY A 223 -20.19 -0.84 -4.87
C GLY A 223 -18.98 -0.77 -3.93
N MET A 224 -17.83 -0.38 -4.47
CA MET A 224 -16.58 -0.43 -3.71
C MET A 224 -16.48 0.72 -2.69
N SER A 225 -16.49 0.37 -1.41
CA SER A 225 -15.99 1.19 -0.31
C SER A 225 -15.28 0.30 0.72
N GLY A 226 -14.41 0.90 1.56
CA GLY A 226 -13.68 0.15 2.59
C GLY A 226 -14.63 -0.68 3.47
N GLY A 227 -15.69 -0.04 3.98
CA GLY A 227 -16.68 -0.71 4.83
C GLY A 227 -17.60 -1.68 4.11
N ASN A 228 -17.68 -1.63 2.78
CA ASN A 228 -18.55 -2.53 2.01
C ASN A 228 -17.81 -3.75 1.44
N THR A 229 -16.48 -3.78 1.45
CA THR A 229 -15.70 -4.92 0.95
C THR A 229 -15.71 -6.04 1.98
N LEU A 230 -16.22 -7.21 1.62
CA LEU A 230 -16.41 -8.36 2.53
C LEU A 230 -15.27 -9.39 2.39
N SER A 231 -14.92 -9.72 1.15
CA SER A 231 -13.85 -10.67 0.84
C SER A 231 -13.03 -10.19 -0.35
N THR A 232 -11.74 -10.52 -0.39
CA THR A 232 -10.91 -10.34 -1.58
C THR A 232 -9.99 -11.53 -1.83
N SER A 233 -9.65 -11.76 -3.09
CA SER A 233 -8.49 -12.56 -3.48
C SER A 233 -7.52 -11.70 -4.27
N ARG A 234 -6.22 -11.91 -4.05
CA ARG A 234 -5.15 -11.07 -4.61
C ARG A 234 -4.18 -11.96 -5.37
N TYR A 235 -4.28 -11.95 -6.70
CA TYR A 235 -3.32 -12.63 -7.58
C TYR A 235 -2.24 -11.65 -8.03
N PHE A 236 -0.98 -12.06 -8.00
CA PHE A 236 0.15 -11.23 -8.37
C PHE A 236 0.87 -11.76 -9.61
N LEU A 237 1.12 -10.88 -10.58
CA LEU A 237 1.88 -11.14 -11.80
C LEU A 237 3.07 -10.19 -11.85
N ASP A 238 4.25 -10.73 -11.69
CA ASP A 238 5.47 -10.02 -12.03
C ASP A 238 5.55 -9.88 -13.54
N LEU A 239 5.58 -8.63 -14.00
CA LEU A 239 5.81 -8.38 -15.41
C LEU A 239 7.27 -8.67 -15.71
N ALA A 240 7.53 -9.55 -16.67
CA ALA A 240 8.89 -9.77 -17.15
C ALA A 240 9.30 -8.64 -18.11
N ALA A 241 10.59 -8.33 -18.16
CA ALA A 241 11.12 -7.59 -19.31
C ALA A 241 10.82 -8.42 -20.56
N PRO A 242 10.48 -7.78 -21.70
CA PRO A 242 10.41 -8.48 -22.98
C PRO A 242 11.70 -9.27 -23.16
N VAL A 243 11.60 -10.60 -23.13
CA VAL A 243 12.75 -11.46 -23.43
C VAL A 243 13.05 -11.22 -24.90
N PRO A 244 14.25 -10.74 -25.28
CA PRO A 244 14.52 -10.48 -26.68
C PRO A 244 14.31 -11.77 -27.45
N GLU A 245 13.59 -11.68 -28.56
CA GLU A 245 13.27 -12.87 -29.35
C GLU A 245 14.57 -13.57 -29.76
N PRO A 246 14.58 -14.90 -29.93
CA PRO A 246 15.77 -15.65 -30.32
C PRO A 246 16.46 -15.08 -31.56
N GLU A 247 15.69 -14.49 -32.47
CA GLU A 247 16.17 -13.82 -33.68
C GLU A 247 16.97 -12.55 -33.36
N THR A 248 16.54 -11.78 -32.36
CA THR A 248 17.24 -10.58 -31.90
C THR A 248 18.61 -10.94 -31.34
N TRP A 249 18.67 -12.02 -30.54
CA TRP A 249 19.94 -12.57 -30.06
C TRP A 249 20.81 -13.08 -31.21
N ALA A 250 20.24 -13.81 -32.15
CA ALA A 250 20.96 -14.32 -33.31
C ALA A 250 21.56 -13.18 -34.16
N MET A 251 20.79 -12.11 -34.40
CA MET A 251 21.25 -10.94 -35.15
C MET A 251 22.34 -10.16 -34.40
N MET A 252 22.19 -9.98 -33.09
CA MET A 252 23.22 -9.34 -32.27
C MET A 252 24.52 -10.17 -32.27
N LEU A 253 24.42 -11.48 -32.08
CA LEU A 253 25.57 -12.39 -32.11
C LEU A 253 26.22 -12.45 -33.49
N ALA A 254 25.43 -12.47 -34.56
CA ALA A 254 25.93 -12.42 -35.93
C ALA A 254 26.66 -11.09 -36.20
N GLY A 255 26.09 -9.96 -35.77
CA GLY A 255 26.72 -8.64 -35.86
C GLY A 255 28.04 -8.57 -35.12
N LEU A 256 28.07 -9.02 -33.85
CA LEU A 256 29.30 -9.08 -33.05
C LEU A 256 30.35 -10.01 -33.67
N GLY A 257 29.92 -11.16 -34.19
CA GLY A 257 30.79 -12.10 -34.90
C GLY A 257 31.43 -11.48 -36.14
N LEU A 258 30.65 -10.75 -36.94
CA LEU A 258 31.15 -10.03 -38.12
C LEU A 258 32.17 -8.95 -37.73
N MET A 259 31.88 -8.18 -36.68
CA MET A 259 32.79 -7.14 -36.18
C MET A 259 34.10 -7.73 -35.67
N ALA A 260 34.04 -8.85 -34.94
CA ALA A 260 35.24 -9.57 -34.50
C ALA A 260 36.06 -10.09 -35.69
N GLN A 261 35.41 -10.57 -36.74
CA GLN A 261 36.08 -11.03 -37.96
C GLN A 261 36.79 -9.88 -38.70
N ILE A 262 36.16 -8.70 -38.80
CA ILE A 262 36.76 -7.51 -39.42
C ILE A 262 37.96 -7.03 -38.59
N ALA A 263 37.81 -6.95 -37.26
CA ALA A 263 38.89 -6.55 -36.37
C ALA A 263 40.12 -7.47 -36.50
N ARG A 264 39.89 -8.79 -36.58
CA ARG A 264 40.96 -9.79 -36.78
C ARG A 264 41.69 -9.64 -38.12
N ARG A 265 41.01 -9.16 -39.17
CA ARG A 265 41.64 -8.90 -40.47
C ARG A 265 42.52 -7.65 -40.47
N LYS A 266 42.18 -6.64 -39.66
CA LYS A 266 42.95 -5.40 -39.55
C LYS A 266 44.22 -5.51 -38.71
N SER A 267 44.32 -6.51 -37.82
CA SER A 267 45.50 -6.71 -36.97
C SER A 267 46.61 -7.54 -37.62
N ARG A 268 46.41 -8.00 -38.86
CA ARG A 268 47.41 -8.67 -39.70
C ARG A 268 47.89 -7.71 -40.77
#